data_AF-A0A2A5YQ33-F1
#
_entry.id   AF-A0A2A5YQ33-F1
#
_cell.length_a   1.000
_cell.length_b   1.000
_cell.length_c   1.000
_cell.angle_alpha   90.00
_cell.angle_beta   90.00
_cell.angle_gamma   90.00
#
_symmetry.space_group_name_H-M   'P 1'
#
loop_
_entity.id
_entity.type
_entity.pdbx_description
1 polymer ?
#
loop_
_entity_poly.entity_id
_entity_poly.type
_entity_poly.pdbx_seq_one_letter_code
_entity_poly.pdbx_strand_id
1 'polypeptide(L)'
;MTRSKFLAAALLGLTPALMSASALAQSPEGPVSYEEQLAQVEDQLVYQGPIAGVENDYWFNYQTDLAEARKELTKDLRGSSDAEDNRDAWEEYRAELADARGDYAKEMAEKGYPVGQVRVLAANGR
;
A
#
# COMPACT_ATOMS: atom_id res chain seq x y z
N MET A 1 -72.73 -3.01 -5.29
CA MET A 1 -73.12 -3.18 -6.72
C MET A 1 -71.91 -2.85 -7.57
N THR A 2 -71.57 -3.79 -8.44
CA THR A 2 -70.41 -3.82 -9.35
C THR A 2 -70.49 -2.76 -10.45
N ARG A 3 -69.33 -2.29 -10.92
CA ARG A 3 -69.00 -2.12 -12.35
C ARG A 3 -67.52 -1.73 -12.53
N SER A 4 -66.73 -2.70 -12.99
CA SER A 4 -65.46 -2.45 -13.68
C SER A 4 -65.70 -1.78 -15.02
N LYS A 5 -64.78 -0.90 -15.44
CA LYS A 5 -64.43 -0.70 -16.85
C LYS A 5 -62.91 -0.49 -16.94
N PHE A 6 -62.26 -1.46 -17.59
CA PHE A 6 -60.89 -1.34 -18.09
C PHE A 6 -60.87 -0.37 -19.27
N LEU A 7 -59.84 0.47 -19.33
CA LEU A 7 -59.37 1.13 -20.55
C LEU A 7 -57.85 0.93 -20.64
N ALA A 8 -57.43 0.42 -21.78
CA ALA A 8 -56.06 0.04 -22.09
C ALA A 8 -55.40 1.06 -23.03
N ALA A 9 -54.06 1.08 -22.95
CA ALA A 9 -53.08 1.54 -23.95
C ALA A 9 -52.99 3.07 -24.15
N ALA A 10 -51.83 3.70 -24.37
CA ALA A 10 -50.52 3.24 -24.85
C ALA A 10 -49.43 4.30 -24.55
N LEU A 11 -48.18 3.92 -24.87
CA LEU A 11 -47.03 4.73 -25.32
C LEU A 11 -45.82 4.83 -24.37
N LEU A 12 -44.85 3.96 -24.67
CA LEU A 12 -43.45 4.30 -24.96
C LEU A 12 -42.76 5.28 -24.00
N GLY A 13 -42.08 4.72 -23.00
CA GLY A 13 -40.96 5.35 -22.31
C GLY A 13 -39.78 4.41 -22.30
N LEU A 14 -38.81 4.68 -23.17
CA LEU A 14 -37.53 3.99 -23.30
C LEU A 14 -36.79 4.01 -21.94
N THR A 15 -36.46 2.84 -21.38
CA THR A 15 -35.34 2.75 -20.42
C THR A 15 -34.04 2.63 -21.20
N PRO A 16 -32.98 3.31 -20.75
CA PRO A 16 -31.89 2.53 -20.20
C PRO A 16 -31.36 3.06 -18.86
N ALA A 17 -31.22 2.09 -17.96
CA ALA A 17 -30.15 1.86 -16.99
C ALA A 17 -29.13 2.97 -16.65
N LEU A 18 -28.91 3.06 -15.32
CA LEU A 18 -27.63 3.24 -14.63
C LEU A 18 -26.87 4.54 -14.88
N MET A 19 -26.60 5.26 -13.79
CA MET A 19 -25.23 5.49 -13.31
C MET A 19 -25.31 6.08 -11.89
N SER A 20 -25.05 5.22 -10.90
CA SER A 20 -24.53 5.69 -9.61
C SER A 20 -23.19 6.33 -9.90
N ALA A 21 -23.16 7.66 -10.02
CA ALA A 21 -21.93 8.40 -9.95
C ALA A 21 -21.48 8.40 -8.48
N SER A 22 -20.78 7.35 -8.08
CA SER A 22 -19.88 7.42 -6.94
C SER A 22 -18.88 8.52 -7.27
N ALA A 23 -19.13 9.71 -6.74
CA ALA A 23 -18.12 10.77 -6.69
C ALA A 23 -17.02 10.28 -5.74
N LEU A 24 -16.11 9.46 -6.26
CA LEU A 24 -14.78 9.32 -5.69
C LEU A 24 -14.18 10.71 -5.81
N ALA A 25 -14.15 11.43 -4.68
CA ALA A 25 -13.37 12.64 -4.55
C ALA A 25 -11.96 12.31 -5.05
N GLN A 26 -11.60 12.87 -6.20
CA GLN A 26 -10.25 12.76 -6.73
C GLN A 26 -9.34 13.46 -5.72
N SER A 27 -8.54 12.67 -5.00
CA SER A 27 -7.34 13.20 -4.37
C SER A 27 -6.56 13.97 -5.44
N PRO A 28 -5.97 15.13 -5.12
CA PRO A 28 -5.33 16.01 -6.09
C PRO A 28 -4.17 15.35 -6.88
N GLU A 29 -3.76 14.12 -6.53
CA GLU A 29 -2.59 13.42 -7.05
C GLU A 29 -2.90 12.31 -8.09
N GLY A 30 -4.17 12.11 -8.47
CA GLY A 30 -4.53 11.01 -9.38
C GLY A 30 -4.58 9.63 -8.69
N PRO A 31 -4.68 8.53 -9.45
CA PRO A 31 -4.67 7.18 -8.88
C PRO A 31 -3.28 6.81 -8.33
N VAL A 32 -3.24 6.22 -7.13
CA VAL A 32 -2.04 5.65 -6.48
C VAL A 32 -1.31 4.70 -7.44
N SER A 33 0.01 4.86 -7.59
CA SER A 33 0.82 4.00 -8.47
C SER A 33 0.96 2.57 -7.91
N TYR A 34 1.43 1.63 -8.74
CA TYR A 34 1.69 0.27 -8.27
C TYR A 34 2.90 0.23 -7.33
N GLU A 35 3.91 1.04 -7.63
CA GLU A 35 5.15 1.19 -6.86
C GLU A 35 4.86 1.77 -5.47
N GLU A 36 3.97 2.77 -5.39
CA GLU A 36 3.51 3.30 -4.10
C GLU A 36 2.77 2.23 -3.28
N GLN A 37 1.90 1.45 -3.90
CA GLN A 37 1.21 0.35 -3.20
C GLN A 37 2.21 -0.69 -2.66
N LEU A 38 3.23 -1.04 -3.43
CA LEU A 38 4.29 -1.95 -2.98
C LEU A 38 5.13 -1.34 -1.86
N ALA A 39 5.44 -0.05 -1.94
CA ALA A 39 6.16 0.66 -0.89
C ALA A 39 5.36 0.70 0.42
N GLN A 40 4.05 0.92 0.34
CA GLN A 40 3.15 0.85 1.50
C GLN A 40 3.12 -0.55 2.12
N VAL A 41 3.15 -1.60 1.30
CA VAL A 41 3.26 -2.98 1.81
C VAL A 41 4.60 -3.20 2.51
N GLU A 42 5.72 -2.69 1.96
CA GLU A 42 7.03 -2.82 2.60
C GLU A 42 7.14 -2.00 3.90
N ASP A 43 6.58 -0.79 3.96
CA ASP A 43 6.55 0.02 5.20
C ASP A 43 5.74 -0.67 6.32
N GLN A 44 4.74 -1.49 5.97
CA GLN A 44 4.05 -2.34 6.96
C GLN A 44 4.93 -3.47 7.52
N LEU A 45 6.02 -3.84 6.85
CA LEU A 45 6.97 -4.86 7.30
C LEU A 45 8.10 -4.30 8.18
N VAL A 46 8.21 -2.97 8.29
CA VAL A 46 9.19 -2.29 9.15
C VAL A 46 9.05 -2.76 10.60
N TYR A 47 10.20 -3.05 11.24
CA TYR A 47 10.21 -3.43 12.64
C TYR A 47 9.74 -2.26 13.52
N GLN A 48 8.64 -2.48 14.24
CA GLN A 48 8.05 -1.48 15.14
C GLN A 48 8.78 -1.40 16.49
N GLY A 49 9.72 -2.30 16.75
CA GLY A 49 10.55 -2.35 17.93
C GLY A 49 11.78 -3.22 17.70
N PRO A 50 12.77 -3.15 18.61
CA PRO A 50 14.03 -3.86 18.44
C PRO A 50 13.83 -5.38 18.43
N ILE A 51 14.59 -6.06 17.57
CA ILE A 51 14.64 -7.52 17.52
C ILE A 51 15.07 -8.04 18.91
N ALA A 52 14.30 -9.00 19.43
CA ALA A 52 14.48 -9.56 20.77
C ALA A 52 14.44 -8.54 21.93
N GLY A 53 13.92 -7.32 21.71
CA GLY A 53 13.90 -6.27 22.72
C GLY A 53 15.25 -5.61 22.98
N VAL A 54 16.25 -5.84 22.11
CA VAL A 54 17.62 -5.36 22.32
C VAL A 54 17.86 -4.04 21.60
N GLU A 55 17.95 -2.95 22.36
CA GLU A 55 18.35 -1.63 21.86
C GLU A 55 19.88 -1.55 21.79
N ASN A 56 20.43 -1.66 20.60
CA ASN A 56 21.87 -1.53 20.31
C ASN A 56 22.09 -0.59 19.12
N ASP A 57 23.36 -0.35 18.77
CA ASP A 57 23.71 0.56 17.68
C ASP A 57 23.01 0.19 16.35
N TYR A 58 22.81 -1.10 16.08
CA TYR A 58 22.12 -1.55 14.86
C TYR A 58 20.63 -1.18 14.84
N TRP A 59 19.96 -1.20 15.99
CA TRP A 59 18.58 -0.71 16.09
C TRP A 59 18.50 0.78 15.80
N PHE A 60 19.40 1.58 16.37
CA PHE A 60 19.40 3.03 16.15
C PHE A 60 19.85 3.42 14.73
N ASN A 61 20.78 2.67 14.14
CA ASN A 61 21.13 2.82 12.72
C ASN A 61 19.92 2.51 11.84
N TYR A 62 19.24 1.39 12.07
CA TYR A 62 18.01 1.04 11.35
C TYR A 62 16.95 2.15 11.43
N GLN A 63 16.70 2.73 12.61
CA GLN A 63 15.78 3.85 12.74
C GLN A 63 16.22 5.10 11.97
N THR A 64 17.53 5.34 11.90
CA THR A 64 18.12 6.43 11.12
C THR A 64 17.90 6.20 9.64
N ASP A 65 18.20 5.00 9.13
CA ASP A 65 18.00 4.64 7.73
C ASP A 65 16.54 4.82 7.30
N LEU A 66 15.57 4.41 8.14
CA LEU A 66 14.14 4.64 7.88
C LEU A 66 13.78 6.13 7.82
N ALA A 67 14.38 6.94 8.70
CA ALA A 67 14.14 8.38 8.72
C ALA A 67 14.74 9.07 7.49
N GLU A 68 15.93 8.62 7.04
CA GLU A 68 16.58 9.09 5.83
C GLU A 68 15.78 8.71 4.58
N ALA A 69 15.36 7.46 4.45
CA ALA A 69 14.54 6.99 3.33
C ALA A 69 13.24 7.80 3.19
N ARG A 70 12.54 8.06 4.30
CA ARG A 70 11.32 8.89 4.30
C ARG A 70 11.59 10.35 3.92
N LYS A 71 12.73 10.88 4.35
CA LYS A 71 13.18 12.24 4.00
C LYS A 71 13.50 12.34 2.52
N GLU A 72 14.24 11.39 1.96
CA GLU A 72 14.58 11.37 0.53
C GLU A 72 13.33 11.18 -0.33
N LEU A 73 12.44 10.25 -0.01
CA LEU A 73 11.13 10.12 -0.68
C LEU A 73 10.39 11.47 -0.73
N THR A 74 10.28 12.17 0.40
CA THR A 74 9.61 13.48 0.46
C THR A 74 10.28 14.51 -0.46
N LYS A 75 11.61 14.48 -0.51
CA LYS A 75 12.40 15.38 -1.36
C LYS A 75 12.24 15.03 -2.84
N ASP A 76 12.24 13.75 -3.19
CA ASP A 76 12.17 13.26 -4.56
C ASP A 76 10.78 13.43 -5.15
N LEU A 77 9.72 13.14 -4.37
CA LEU A 77 8.34 13.47 -4.76
C LEU A 77 8.13 14.98 -4.95
N ARG A 78 8.82 15.84 -4.20
CA ARG A 78 8.77 17.29 -4.42
C ARG A 78 9.52 17.71 -5.69
N GLY A 79 10.53 16.93 -6.09
CA GLY A 79 11.35 17.16 -7.27
C GLY A 79 10.80 16.50 -8.54
N SER A 80 9.82 15.60 -8.42
CA SER A 80 9.26 14.83 -9.54
C SER A 80 8.56 15.76 -10.54
N SER A 81 8.78 15.49 -11.82
CA SER A 81 8.24 16.29 -12.91
C SER A 81 7.18 15.55 -13.72
N ASP A 82 7.19 14.23 -13.68
CA ASP A 82 6.19 13.39 -14.32
C ASP A 82 5.81 12.14 -13.50
N ALA A 83 5.00 11.27 -14.11
CA ALA A 83 4.52 10.07 -13.46
C ALA A 83 5.58 8.96 -13.34
N GLU A 84 6.62 8.94 -14.20
CA GLU A 84 7.74 8.00 -14.06
C GLU A 84 8.62 8.42 -12.88
N ASP A 85 8.95 9.70 -12.76
CA ASP A 85 9.73 10.22 -11.62
C ASP A 85 9.07 9.85 -10.27
N ASN A 86 7.74 9.92 -10.20
CA ASN A 86 7.00 9.51 -9.00
C ASN A 86 7.09 8.00 -8.76
N ARG A 87 7.01 7.16 -9.80
CA ARG A 87 7.15 5.70 -9.66
C ARG A 87 8.54 5.32 -9.18
N ASP A 88 9.56 5.93 -9.77
CA ASP A 88 10.97 5.69 -9.42
C ASP A 88 11.24 6.06 -7.96
N ALA A 89 10.76 7.22 -7.50
CA ALA A 89 10.89 7.63 -6.09
C ALA A 89 10.24 6.63 -5.12
N TRP A 90 9.05 6.11 -5.45
CA TRP A 90 8.38 5.09 -4.65
C TRP A 90 9.09 3.73 -4.71
N GLU A 91 9.64 3.34 -5.86
CA GLU A 91 10.42 2.11 -6.00
C GLU A 91 11.72 2.15 -5.19
N GLU A 92 12.44 3.27 -5.25
CA GLU A 92 13.66 3.49 -4.48
C GLU A 92 13.37 3.44 -2.98
N TYR A 93 12.36 4.18 -2.51
CA TYR A 93 11.92 4.13 -1.12
C TYR A 93 11.60 2.71 -0.66
N ARG A 94 10.86 1.93 -1.46
CA ARG A 94 10.57 0.52 -1.15
C ARG A 94 11.85 -0.31 -1.03
N ALA A 95 12.81 -0.12 -1.93
CA ALA A 95 14.08 -0.86 -1.91
C ALA A 95 14.88 -0.52 -0.64
N GLU A 96 14.97 0.76 -0.28
CA GLU A 96 15.66 1.22 0.93
C GLU A 96 15.05 0.63 2.21
N LEU A 97 13.72 0.57 2.31
CA LEU A 97 13.05 -0.07 3.44
C LEU A 97 13.40 -1.56 3.55
N ALA A 98 13.40 -2.27 2.42
CA ALA A 98 13.71 -3.69 2.36
C ALA A 98 15.17 -3.97 2.72
N ASP A 99 16.09 -3.16 2.22
CA ASP A 99 17.53 -3.26 2.49
C ASP A 99 17.82 -2.96 3.96
N ALA A 100 17.34 -1.84 4.50
CA ALA A 100 17.49 -1.51 5.92
C ALA A 100 16.95 -2.62 6.84
N ARG A 101 15.79 -3.19 6.50
CA ARG A 101 15.19 -4.31 7.24
C ARG A 101 16.04 -5.59 7.14
N GLY A 102 16.59 -5.85 5.96
CA GLY A 102 17.48 -6.99 5.69
C GLY A 102 18.79 -6.90 6.46
N ASP A 103 19.45 -5.75 6.40
CA ASP A 103 20.73 -5.48 7.06
C ASP A 103 20.58 -5.51 8.58
N TYR A 104 19.55 -4.87 9.13
CA TYR A 104 19.30 -4.94 10.57
C TYR A 104 19.05 -6.39 11.03
N ALA A 105 18.23 -7.14 10.29
CA ALA A 105 17.97 -8.55 10.61
C ALA A 105 19.24 -9.41 10.52
N LYS A 106 20.09 -9.15 9.54
CA LYS A 106 21.37 -9.85 9.35
C LYS A 106 22.33 -9.58 10.50
N GLU A 107 22.55 -8.31 10.85
CA GLU A 107 23.44 -7.94 11.95
C GLU A 107 22.94 -8.54 13.28
N MET A 108 21.63 -8.51 13.53
CA MET A 108 21.04 -9.13 14.72
C MET A 108 21.19 -10.66 14.73
N ALA A 109 21.05 -11.32 13.58
CA ALA A 109 21.28 -12.75 13.46
C ALA A 109 22.76 -13.11 13.77
N GLU A 110 23.71 -12.32 13.29
CA GLU A 110 25.14 -12.48 13.59
C GLU A 110 25.47 -12.28 15.08
N LYS A 111 24.65 -11.53 15.83
CA LYS A 111 24.75 -11.39 17.28
C LYS A 111 23.98 -12.46 18.08
N GLY A 112 23.36 -13.43 17.41
CA GLY A 112 22.63 -14.52 18.07
C GLY A 112 21.15 -14.26 18.30
N TYR A 113 20.57 -13.25 17.64
CA TYR A 113 19.14 -12.91 17.70
C TYR A 113 18.47 -13.09 16.32
N PRO A 114 18.31 -14.33 15.82
CA PRO A 114 17.72 -14.56 14.51
C PRO A 114 16.22 -14.25 14.51
N VAL A 115 15.73 -13.71 13.40
CA VAL A 115 14.30 -13.52 13.11
C VAL A 115 13.84 -14.57 12.10
N GLY A 116 12.62 -15.09 12.30
CA GLY A 116 12.00 -16.08 11.41
C GLY A 116 10.76 -15.54 10.72
N GLN A 117 10.46 -16.07 9.53
CA GLN A 117 9.20 -15.81 8.84
C GLN A 117 8.26 -17.00 9.01
N VAL A 118 7.00 -16.74 9.36
CA VAL A 118 5.94 -17.76 9.38
C VAL A 118 5.09 -17.58 8.13
N ARG A 119 5.08 -18.60 7.26
CA ARG A 119 4.19 -18.64 6.10
C ARG A 119 3.07 -19.63 6.36
N VAL A 120 1.83 -19.14 6.33
CA VAL A 120 0.64 -20.02 6.33
C VAL A 120 0.45 -20.55 4.91
N LEU A 121 0.67 -21.84 4.71
CA LEU A 121 0.32 -22.50 3.46
C LEU A 121 -1.17 -22.81 3.50
N ALA A 122 -1.94 -22.27 2.56
CA ALA A 122 -3.33 -22.67 2.39
C ALA A 122 -3.36 -24.19 2.12
N ALA A 123 -4.07 -24.93 2.96
CA ALA A 123 -4.23 -26.37 2.80
C ALA A 123 -5.11 -26.66 1.58
N ASN A 124 -4.51 -26.61 0.39
CA ASN A 124 -5.16 -27.06 -0.83
C ASN A 124 -5.11 -28.59 -0.88
N GLY A 125 -6.04 -29.21 -0.16
CA GLY A 125 -6.64 -30.53 -0.41
C GLY A 125 -5.71 -31.74 -0.54
N ARG A 126 -5.71 -32.59 0.49
CA ARG A 126 -5.50 -34.05 0.30
C ARG A 126 -6.74 -34.66 -0.35
#